data_AF-A0A6I4IZW2-F1
#
_entry.id   AF-A0A6I4IZW2-F1
#
_cell.length_a   1.000
_cell.length_b   1.000
_cell.length_c   1.000
_cell.angle_alpha   90.00
_cell.angle_beta   90.00
_cell.angle_gamma   90.00
#
_symmetry.space_group_name_H-M   'P 1'
#
loop_
_entity.id
_entity.type
_entity.pdbx_description
1 polymer ?
#
loop_
_entity_poly.entity_id
_entity_poly.type
_entity_poly.pdbx_seq_one_letter_code
_entity_poly.pdbx_strand_id
1 'polypeptide(L)'
;MTHQLDEGDEWQTQLYEAAYRFSVSLRELNDTNPWPENPVLGQAINTLATELWDRRFGLTEIRTALAEAATDLPRYAAGEEYRP
;
A
#
# COMPACT_ATOMS: atom_id res chain seq x y z
N MET A 1 14.51 -27.40 19.27
CA MET A 1 14.21 -27.39 17.84
C MET A 1 14.11 -25.92 17.45
N THR A 2 15.22 -25.34 17.03
CA THR A 2 15.29 -23.91 16.70
C THR A 2 14.46 -23.74 15.43
N HIS A 3 13.32 -23.07 15.53
CA HIS A 3 12.50 -22.71 14.38
C HIS A 3 13.32 -21.64 13.64
N GLN A 4 14.19 -22.08 12.73
CA GLN A 4 14.74 -21.22 11.71
C GLN A 4 13.51 -20.77 10.92
N LEU A 5 13.02 -19.57 11.20
CA LEU A 5 12.06 -18.91 10.34
C LEU A 5 12.66 -18.97 8.94
N ASP A 6 11.89 -19.51 7.99
CA ASP A 6 12.33 -19.62 6.61
C ASP A 6 12.69 -18.20 6.11
N GLU A 7 13.80 -18.03 5.41
CA GLU A 7 14.22 -16.70 4.92
C GLU A 7 13.12 -16.04 4.06
N GLY A 8 12.28 -16.87 3.41
CA GLY A 8 11.08 -16.44 2.71
C GLY A 8 10.01 -15.81 3.62
N ASP A 9 9.80 -16.37 4.81
CA ASP A 9 8.81 -15.87 5.77
C ASP A 9 9.24 -14.51 6.34
N GLU A 10 10.53 -14.35 6.63
CA GLU A 10 11.08 -13.08 7.10
C GLU A 10 10.99 -11.98 6.03
N TRP A 11 11.29 -12.31 4.77
CA TRP A 11 11.16 -11.37 3.66
C TRP A 11 9.70 -10.96 3.45
N GLN A 12 8.77 -11.91 3.44
CA GLN A 12 7.34 -11.65 3.28
C GLN A 12 6.79 -10.79 4.42
N THR A 13 7.25 -11.04 5.65
CA THR A 13 6.92 -10.22 6.82
C THR A 13 7.39 -8.77 6.63
N GLN A 14 8.61 -8.57 6.15
CA GLN A 14 9.16 -7.23 5.91
C GLN A 14 8.40 -6.48 4.81
N LEU A 15 8.00 -7.18 3.73
CA LEU A 15 7.16 -6.61 2.68
C LEU A 15 5.82 -6.11 3.24
N TYR A 16 5.14 -6.94 4.02
CA TYR A 16 3.86 -6.57 4.62
C TYR A 16 3.98 -5.47 5.66
N GLU A 17 5.04 -5.47 6.45
CA GLU A 17 5.32 -4.41 7.43
C GLU A 17 5.53 -3.06 6.74
N ALA A 18 6.23 -3.02 5.60
CA ALA A 18 6.41 -1.78 4.83
C ALA A 18 5.07 -1.23 4.32
N ALA A 19 4.23 -2.08 3.75
CA ALA A 19 2.89 -1.68 3.29
C ALA A 19 1.98 -1.25 4.45
N TYR A 20 2.04 -1.98 5.57
CA TYR A 20 1.28 -1.67 6.79
C TYR A 20 1.62 -0.27 7.32
N ARG A 21 2.90 0.03 7.54
CA ARG A 21 3.35 1.35 8.03
C ARG A 21 2.89 2.50 7.14
N PHE A 22 2.97 2.31 5.83
CA PHE A 22 2.48 3.30 4.87
C PHE A 22 0.97 3.53 5.06
N SER A 23 0.18 2.45 5.07
CA SER A 23 -1.28 2.55 5.22
C SER A 23 -1.73 3.19 6.54
N VAL A 24 -1.06 2.88 7.65
CA VAL A 24 -1.34 3.49 8.96
C VAL A 24 -1.08 4.99 8.91
N SER A 25 0.09 5.39 8.40
CA SER A 25 0.48 6.81 8.31
C SER A 25 -0.52 7.60 7.45
N LEU A 26 -0.98 7.02 6.33
CA LEU A 26 -1.97 7.69 5.48
C LEU A 26 -3.35 7.80 6.15
N ARG A 27 -3.76 6.80 6.93
CA ARG A 27 -5.03 6.86 7.67
C ARG A 27 -4.98 7.97 8.72
N GLU A 28 -3.89 8.07 9.47
CA GLU A 28 -3.67 9.14 10.46
C GLU A 28 -3.68 10.52 9.80
N LEU A 29 -3.01 10.69 8.66
CA LEU A 29 -3.05 11.93 7.90
C LEU A 29 -4.44 12.26 7.37
N ASN A 30 -5.21 11.26 6.93
CA ASN A 30 -6.59 11.45 6.49
C ASN A 30 -7.48 11.93 7.64
N ASP A 31 -7.35 11.34 8.82
CA ASP A 31 -8.17 11.66 10.00
C ASP A 31 -7.83 13.04 10.59
N THR A 32 -6.60 13.50 10.39
CA THR A 32 -6.12 14.81 10.86
C THR A 32 -6.06 15.87 9.77
N ASN A 33 -6.54 15.57 8.55
CA ASN A 33 -6.45 16.46 7.40
C ASN A 33 -7.24 17.77 7.65
N PRO A 34 -6.58 18.94 7.67
CA PRO A 34 -7.28 20.21 7.86
C PRO A 34 -7.98 20.72 6.60
N TRP A 35 -7.79 20.08 5.44
CA TRP A 35 -8.31 20.50 4.14
C TRP A 35 -9.27 19.46 3.53
N PRO A 36 -10.59 19.55 3.78
CA PRO A 36 -11.55 18.57 3.28
C PRO A 36 -11.64 18.50 1.74
N GLU A 37 -11.29 19.58 1.05
CA GLU A 37 -11.23 19.65 -0.42
C GLU A 37 -10.02 18.94 -1.03
N ASN A 38 -9.07 18.50 -0.21
CA ASN A 38 -7.84 17.83 -0.62
C ASN A 38 -7.80 16.40 -0.07
N PRO A 39 -8.47 15.42 -0.72
CA PRO A 39 -8.46 14.03 -0.27
C PRO A 39 -7.02 13.47 -0.21
N VAL A 40 -6.68 12.85 0.91
CA VAL A 40 -5.33 12.32 1.17
C VAL A 40 -4.99 11.16 0.24
N LEU A 41 -5.94 10.26 -0.01
CA LEU A 41 -5.68 9.02 -0.75
C LEU A 41 -5.13 9.28 -2.16
N GLY A 42 -5.77 10.17 -2.92
CA GLY A 42 -5.35 10.47 -4.29
C GLY A 42 -3.93 11.06 -4.36
N GLN A 43 -3.61 11.97 -3.45
CA GLN A 43 -2.27 12.55 -3.35
C GLN A 43 -1.24 11.49 -2.95
N ALA A 44 -1.56 10.68 -1.95
CA ALA A 44 -0.65 9.66 -1.43
C ALA A 44 -0.30 8.59 -2.47
N ILE A 45 -1.28 8.12 -3.26
CA ILE A 45 -1.02 7.14 -4.33
C ILE A 45 -0.16 7.75 -5.43
N ASN A 46 -0.40 9.01 -5.79
CA ASN A 46 0.43 9.71 -6.77
C ASN A 46 1.88 9.88 -6.27
N THR A 47 2.06 10.29 -5.01
CA THR A 47 3.39 10.41 -4.38
C THR A 47 4.09 9.06 -4.27
N LEU A 48 3.38 7.98 -3.91
CA LEU A 48 3.96 6.64 -3.89
C LEU A 48 4.47 6.24 -5.27
N ALA A 49 3.69 6.47 -6.32
CA ALA A 49 4.11 6.14 -7.69
C ALA A 49 5.38 6.90 -8.12
N THR A 50 5.52 8.18 -7.75
CA THR A 50 6.74 8.94 -8.03
C THR A 50 7.94 8.46 -7.22
N GLU A 51 7.75 8.17 -5.93
CA GLU A 51 8.81 7.66 -5.05
C GLU A 51 9.32 6.26 -5.46
N LEU A 52 8.44 5.41 -5.98
CA LEU A 52 8.79 4.13 -6.58
C LEU A 52 9.64 4.33 -7.85
N TRP A 53 9.25 5.26 -8.71
CA TRP A 53 10.03 5.58 -9.92
C TRP A 53 11.42 6.12 -9.56
N ASP A 54 11.52 7.00 -8.55
CA ASP A 54 12.80 7.50 -8.04
C ASP A 54 13.70 6.37 -7.49
N ARG A 55 13.08 5.29 -6.99
CA ARG A 55 13.74 4.05 -6.54
C ARG A 55 13.96 3.02 -7.64
N ARG A 56 13.89 3.44 -8.90
CA ARG A 56 14.23 2.64 -10.10
C ARG A 56 13.23 1.53 -10.46
N PHE A 57 12.03 1.55 -9.90
CA PHE A 57 10.94 0.73 -10.44
C PHE A 57 10.50 1.28 -11.81
N GLY A 58 10.15 0.37 -12.72
CA GLY A 58 9.78 0.75 -14.09
C GLY A 58 8.39 1.41 -14.15
N LEU A 59 8.19 2.36 -15.07
CA LEU A 59 6.86 2.96 -15.28
C LEU A 59 5.78 1.91 -15.59
N THR A 60 6.10 0.96 -16.47
CA THR A 60 5.18 -0.14 -16.82
C THR A 60 4.91 -1.04 -15.62
N GLU A 61 5.95 -1.34 -14.82
CA GLU A 61 5.86 -2.17 -13.63
C GLU A 61 4.93 -1.53 -12.58
N ILE A 62 5.13 -0.25 -12.26
CA ILE A 62 4.30 0.51 -11.31
C ILE A 62 2.84 0.53 -11.78
N ARG A 63 2.61 0.82 -13.06
CA ARG A 63 1.25 0.88 -13.64
C ARG A 63 0.54 -0.48 -13.58
N THR A 64 1.24 -1.56 -13.91
CA THR A 64 0.69 -2.91 -13.86
C THR A 64 0.36 -3.28 -12.42
N ALA A 65 1.27 -3.07 -11.47
CA ALA A 65 1.05 -3.42 -10.06
C ALA A 65 -0.16 -2.69 -9.46
N LEU A 66 -0.31 -1.38 -9.73
CA LEU A 66 -1.46 -0.61 -9.26
C LEU A 66 -2.78 -1.10 -9.89
N ALA A 67 -2.78 -1.43 -11.18
CA ALA A 67 -3.97 -1.92 -11.88
C ALA A 67 -4.39 -3.31 -11.40
N GLU A 68 -3.44 -4.21 -11.17
CA GLU A 68 -3.67 -5.55 -10.61
C GLU A 68 -4.22 -5.46 -9.20
N ALA A 69 -3.62 -4.63 -8.34
CA ALA A 69 -4.11 -4.39 -6.98
C ALA A 69 -5.55 -3.86 -7.00
N ALA A 70 -5.85 -2.86 -7.83
CA ALA A 70 -7.20 -2.31 -7.96
C ALA A 70 -8.22 -3.35 -8.46
N THR A 71 -7.80 -4.24 -9.35
CA THR A 71 -8.64 -5.35 -9.85
C THR A 71 -8.91 -6.40 -8.78
N ASP A 72 -7.95 -6.63 -7.89
CA ASP A 72 -8.06 -7.63 -6.81
C ASP A 72 -8.83 -7.12 -5.58
N LEU A 73 -8.86 -5.80 -5.35
CA LEU A 73 -9.53 -5.18 -4.19
C LEU A 73 -10.97 -5.67 -3.94
N PRO A 74 -11.87 -5.78 -4.94
CA PRO A 74 -13.22 -6.29 -4.71
C PRO A 74 -13.26 -7.71 -4.12
N ARG A 75 -12.32 -8.58 -4.51
CA ARG A 75 -12.20 -9.94 -3.95
C ARG A 75 -11.79 -9.87 -2.48
N TYR A 76 -10.82 -9.02 -2.15
CA TYR A 76 -10.35 -8.83 -0.78
C TYR A 76 -11.40 -8.18 0.13
N ALA A 77 -12.09 -7.15 -0.38
CA ALA A 77 -13.09 -6.40 0.36
C ALA A 77 -14.38 -7.20 0.61
N ALA A 78 -14.57 -8.33 -0.08
CA ALA A 78 -15.70 -9.24 0.10
C ALA A 78 -17.08 -8.56 -0.03
N GLY A 79 -17.16 -7.51 -0.87
CA GLY A 79 -18.38 -6.73 -1.08
C GLY A 79 -18.59 -5.57 -0.10
N GLU A 80 -17.69 -5.36 0.86
CA GLU A 80 -17.72 -4.24 1.78
C GLU A 80 -17.02 -3.01 1.20
N GLU A 81 -17.61 -1.83 1.33
CA GLU A 81 -16.95 -0.57 0.95
C GLU A 81 -15.87 -0.17 1.97
N TYR A 82 -16.08 -0.52 3.24
CA TYR A 82 -15.17 -0.22 4.34
C TYR A 82 -14.95 -1.47 5.19
N ARG A 83 -13.72 -1.67 5.68
CA ARG A 83 -13.44 -2.70 6.69
C ARG A 83 -14.13 -2.29 8.02
N PRO A 84 -14.92 -3.18 8.65
CA PRO A 84 -15.55 -2.93 9.94
C PRO A 84 -14.54 -2.87 11.11
#